data_AF-W9ANV4-F1
#
_entry.id   AF-W9ANV4-F1
#
_cell.length_a   1.000
_cell.length_b   1.000
_cell.length_c   1.000
_cell.angle_alpha   90.00
_cell.angle_beta   90.00
_cell.angle_gamma   90.00
#
_symmetry.space_group_name_H-M   'P 1'
#
loop_
_entity.id
_entity.type
_entity.pdbx_description
1 polymer ?
#
loop_
_entity_poly.entity_id
_entity_poly.type
_entity_poly.pdbx_seq_one_letter_code
_entity_poly.pdbx_strand_id
1 'polypeptide(L)'
;MTGFEDLIATISDFFWTYVLSFLLIITGLVYTFRLKFFQFRMFGHIISKTIGQVFKKNKHKGTITPFQAFTSALASTAGATNIVGVP
;
A
#
# COMPACT_ATOMS: atom_id res chain seq x y z
N MET A 1 -23.85 21.03 23.13
CA MET A 1 -24.18 19.72 22.55
C MET A 1 -22.98 19.25 21.74
N THR A 2 -21.85 18.93 22.40
CA THR A 2 -20.59 18.52 21.73
C THR A 2 -19.88 17.38 22.47
N GLY A 3 -20.07 17.24 23.79
CA GLY A 3 -19.33 16.24 24.59
C GLY A 3 -19.48 14.76 24.18
N PHE A 4 -20.59 14.35 23.55
CA PHE A 4 -20.72 12.99 23.01
C PHE A 4 -19.95 12.80 21.70
N GLU A 5 -19.98 13.81 20.82
CA GLU A 5 -19.21 13.81 19.57
C GLU A 5 -17.70 13.87 19.88
N ASP A 6 -17.30 14.69 20.85
CA ASP A 6 -15.91 14.82 21.31
C ASP A 6 -15.38 13.50 21.93
N LEU A 7 -16.23 12.78 22.67
CA LEU A 7 -15.90 11.46 23.22
C LEU A 7 -15.69 10.44 22.10
N ILE A 8 -16.59 10.39 21.11
CA ILE A 8 -16.48 9.47 19.98
C ILE A 8 -15.24 9.79 19.15
N ALA A 9 -14.95 11.07 18.90
CA ALA A 9 -13.77 11.50 18.18
C ALA A 9 -12.48 11.05 18.88
N THR A 10 -12.39 11.26 20.20
CA THR A 10 -11.21 10.86 21.00
C THR A 10 -10.98 9.35 20.96
N ILE A 11 -12.04 8.55 21.08
CA ILE A 11 -11.92 7.09 21.00
C ILE A 11 -11.52 6.67 19.58
N SER A 12 -12.12 7.25 18.56
CA SER A 12 -11.82 6.95 17.16
C SER A 12 -10.36 7.25 16.82
N ASP A 13 -9.85 8.40 17.26
CA ASP A 13 -8.46 8.81 17.07
C ASP A 13 -7.48 7.88 17.80
N PHE A 14 -7.84 7.42 19.00
CA PHE A 14 -7.03 6.45 19.73
C PHE A 14 -6.90 5.13 18.97
N PHE A 15 -8.01 4.61 18.44
CA PHE A 15 -8.01 3.36 17.67
C PHE A 15 -7.25 3.51 16.35
N TRP A 16 -7.47 4.60 15.61
CA TRP A 16 -6.79 4.83 14.34
C TRP A 16 -5.29 5.05 14.50
N THR A 17 -4.91 5.87 15.49
CA THR A 17 -3.50 6.25 15.70
C THR A 17 -2.69 5.14 16.35
N TYR A 18 -3.20 4.52 17.41
CA TYR A 18 -2.41 3.56 18.19
C TYR A 18 -2.71 2.12 17.79
N VAL A 19 -3.97 1.70 17.79
CA VAL A 19 -4.31 0.29 17.60
C VAL A 19 -4.03 -0.16 16.17
N LEU A 20 -4.56 0.58 15.18
CA LEU A 20 -4.41 0.21 13.78
C LEU A 20 -2.96 0.36 13.29
N SER A 21 -2.30 1.48 13.59
CA SER A 21 -0.90 1.69 13.21
C SER A 21 0.03 0.63 13.79
N PHE A 22 -0.14 0.29 15.08
CA PHE A 22 0.68 -0.74 15.73
C PHE A 22 0.51 -2.10 15.06
N LEU A 23 -0.73 -2.49 14.77
CA LEU A 23 -1.03 -3.76 14.10
C LEU A 23 -0.43 -3.81 12.69
N LEU A 24 -0.54 -2.73 11.91
CA LEU A 24 0.04 -2.65 10.57
C LEU A 24 1.56 -2.73 10.59
N ILE A 25 2.22 -1.99 11.50
CA ILE A 25 3.68 -1.98 11.62
C ILE A 25 4.19 -3.37 12.01
N ILE A 26 3.61 -3.99 13.05
CA ILE A 26 4.03 -5.32 13.49
C ILE A 26 3.82 -6.34 12.39
N THR A 27 2.66 -6.33 11.75
CA THR A 27 2.35 -7.28 10.67
C THR A 27 3.33 -7.11 9.51
N GLY A 28 3.60 -5.86 9.11
CA GLY A 28 4.59 -5.54 8.08
C GLY A 28 6.00 -6.01 8.44
N LEU A 29 6.43 -5.83 9.69
CA LEU A 29 7.73 -6.30 10.17
C LEU A 29 7.81 -7.83 10.18
N VAL A 30 6.81 -8.50 10.76
CA VAL A 30 6.74 -9.98 10.82
C VAL A 30 6.86 -10.57 9.42
N TYR A 31 6.10 -10.05 8.45
CA TYR A 31 6.20 -10.50 7.07
C TYR A 31 7.54 -10.13 6.44
N THR A 32 8.07 -8.93 6.67
CA THR A 32 9.38 -8.52 6.15
C THR A 32 10.49 -9.48 6.57
N PHE A 33 10.53 -9.86 7.85
CA PHE A 33 11.53 -10.81 8.36
C PHE A 33 11.27 -12.23 7.86
N ARG A 34 10.02 -12.72 7.87
CA ARG A 34 9.68 -14.06 7.35
C ARG A 34 10.03 -14.22 5.87
N LEU A 35 9.77 -13.19 5.08
CA LEU A 35 10.04 -13.15 3.64
C LEU A 35 11.51 -12.80 3.34
N LYS A 36 12.38 -12.70 4.35
CA LYS A 36 13.81 -12.39 4.22
C LYS A 36 14.06 -11.12 3.42
N PHE A 37 13.37 -10.03 3.79
CA PHE A 37 13.50 -8.73 3.12
C PHE A 37 13.20 -8.80 1.62
N PHE A 38 12.13 -9.52 1.27
CA PHE A 38 11.69 -9.75 -0.12
C PHE A 38 11.61 -8.47 -0.95
N GLN A 39 11.11 -7.38 -0.36
CA GLN A 39 11.04 -6.07 -1.01
C GLN A 39 12.40 -5.59 -1.56
N PHE A 40 13.50 -5.83 -0.85
CA PHE A 40 14.86 -5.47 -1.30
C PHE A 40 15.45 -6.54 -2.23
N ARG A 41 15.26 -7.82 -1.91
CA ARG A 41 15.79 -8.93 -2.71
C ARG A 41 15.20 -9.00 -4.12
N MET A 42 13.89 -8.75 -4.25
CA MET A 42 13.16 -8.87 -5.52
C MET A 42 12.93 -7.54 -6.23
N PHE A 43 13.31 -6.40 -5.65
CA PHE A 43 13.06 -5.07 -6.22
C PHE A 43 13.44 -4.97 -7.70
N GLY A 44 14.69 -5.34 -8.04
CA GLY A 44 15.19 -5.29 -9.41
C GLY A 44 14.47 -6.26 -10.34
N HIS A 45 14.08 -7.45 -9.85
CA HIS A 45 13.31 -8.41 -10.63
C HIS A 45 11.90 -7.88 -10.92
N ILE A 46 11.24 -7.28 -9.92
CA ILE A 46 9.90 -6.70 -10.04
C ILE A 46 9.92 -5.54 -11.03
N ILE A 47 10.87 -4.61 -10.94
CA ILE A 47 10.99 -3.50 -11.90
C ILE A 47 11.22 -4.01 -13.31
N SER A 48 12.15 -4.95 -13.49
CA SER A 48 12.43 -5.55 -14.80
C SER A 48 11.21 -6.25 -15.39
N LYS A 49 10.39 -6.90 -14.55
CA LYS A 49 9.17 -7.60 -14.99
C LYS A 49 7.97 -6.69 -15.16
N THR A 50 7.87 -5.57 -14.47
CA THR A 50 6.76 -4.62 -14.61
C THR A 50 7.03 -3.64 -15.74
N ILE A 51 8.19 -2.95 -15.73
CA ILE A 51 8.57 -1.95 -16.74
C ILE A 51 9.12 -2.61 -18.00
N GLY A 52 9.97 -3.65 -17.85
CA GLY A 52 10.54 -4.35 -19.01
C GLY A 52 9.54 -5.20 -19.80
N GLN A 53 8.34 -5.46 -19.25
CA GLN A 53 7.24 -6.08 -20.00
C GLN A 53 6.33 -5.07 -20.71
N VAL A 54 6.46 -3.76 -20.46
CA VAL A 54 5.73 -2.71 -21.21
C VAL A 54 6.07 -2.77 -22.69
N PHE A 55 7.33 -3.07 -23.01
CA PHE A 55 7.84 -3.13 -24.39
C PHE A 55 7.73 -4.52 -25.04
N LYS A 56 7.28 -5.54 -24.30
CA LYS A 56 7.11 -6.91 -24.82
C LYS A 56 5.62 -7.18 -25.04
N LYS A 57 5.23 -7.53 -26.27
CA LYS A 57 3.87 -8.01 -26.57
C LYS A 57 3.61 -9.32 -25.80
N ASN A 58 2.93 -9.22 -24.66
CA ASN A 58 2.55 -10.37 -23.85
C ASN A 58 1.53 -11.22 -24.62
N LYS A 59 1.89 -12.46 -24.96
CA LYS A 59 1.03 -13.49 -25.59
C LYS A 59 0.20 -14.28 -24.56
N HIS A 60 -0.18 -13.68 -23.43
CA HIS A 60 -0.91 -14.38 -22.36
C HIS A 60 -2.27 -13.72 -22.09
N LYS A 61 -3.28 -14.57 -21.85
CA LYS A 61 -4.70 -14.22 -21.62
C LYS A 61 -4.91 -13.54 -20.26
N GLY A 62 -4.38 -12.34 -20.07
CA GLY A 62 -4.74 -11.45 -18.96
C GLY A 62 -5.50 -10.24 -19.51
N THR A 63 -6.58 -9.83 -18.85
CA THR A 63 -7.41 -8.68 -19.27
C THR A 63 -6.63 -7.36 -19.28
N ILE A 64 -5.55 -7.26 -18.48
CA ILE A 64 -4.69 -6.07 -18.35
C ILE A 64 -3.21 -6.44 -18.30
N THR A 65 -2.34 -5.53 -18.75
CA THR A 65 -0.89 -5.72 -18.69
C THR A 65 -0.34 -5.54 -17.26
N PRO A 66 0.81 -6.13 -16.90
CA PRO A 66 1.42 -5.94 -15.58
C PRO A 66 1.66 -4.47 -15.21
N PHE A 67 1.99 -3.64 -16.20
CA PHE A 67 2.14 -2.20 -16.00
C PHE A 67 0.81 -1.50 -15.74
N GLN A 68 -0.26 -1.85 -16.46
CA GLN A 68 -1.60 -1.30 -16.19
C GLN A 68 -2.14 -1.72 -14.82
N ALA A 69 -1.89 -2.97 -14.40
CA ALA A 69 -2.24 -3.42 -13.05
C ALA A 69 -1.47 -2.64 -11.99
N PHE A 70 -0.17 -2.40 -12.20
CA PHE A 70 0.67 -1.59 -11.33
C PHE A 70 0.19 -0.14 -11.24
N THR A 71 -0.06 0.54 -12.36
CA THR A 71 -0.52 1.92 -12.36
C THR A 71 -1.92 2.06 -11.77
N SER A 72 -2.82 1.10 -11.98
CA SER A 72 -4.15 1.08 -11.36
C SER A 72 -4.07 0.90 -9.84
N ALA A 73 -3.25 -0.03 -9.35
CA ALA A 73 -3.01 -0.20 -7.91
C ALA A 73 -2.39 1.07 -7.30
N LEU A 74 -1.38 1.65 -7.97
CA LEU A 74 -0.77 2.90 -7.55
C LEU A 74 -1.76 4.05 -7.51
N ALA A 75 -2.60 4.23 -8.53
CA ALA A 75 -3.62 5.28 -8.54
C ALA A 75 -4.63 5.11 -7.39
N SER A 76 -4.93 3.86 -7.01
CA SER A 76 -5.80 3.57 -5.87
C SER A 76 -5.16 3.92 -4.52
N THR A 77 -3.84 3.75 -4.38
CA THR A 77 -3.13 4.02 -3.11
C THR A 77 -2.55 5.43 -3.02
N ALA A 78 -2.19 6.02 -4.15
CA ALA A 78 -1.64 7.36 -4.30
C ALA A 78 -2.75 8.33 -4.75
N GLY A 79 -3.77 8.47 -3.91
CA GLY A 79 -4.83 9.47 -4.07
C GLY A 79 -4.48 10.80 -3.38
N ALA A 80 -5.37 11.79 -3.52
CA ALA A 80 -5.28 13.07 -2.82
C ALA A 80 -5.09 12.94 -1.29
N THR A 81 -5.49 11.79 -0.72
CA THR A 81 -5.27 11.40 0.68
C THR A 81 -3.80 11.42 1.11
N ASN A 82 -2.85 11.12 0.21
CA ASN A 82 -1.41 11.12 0.52
C ASN A 82 -0.75 12.49 0.27
N ILE A 83 -1.37 13.38 -0.52
CA ILE A 83 -0.84 14.71 -0.86
C ILE A 83 -1.36 15.79 0.09
N VAL A 84 -2.60 15.66 0.57
CA VAL A 84 -3.24 16.60 1.51
C VAL A 84 -3.08 16.14 2.97
N GLY A 85 -2.86 14.84 3.20
CA GLY A 85 -2.85 14.23 4.54
C GLY A 85 -1.52 14.32 5.30
N VAL A 86 -0.51 14.97 4.75
CA VAL A 86 0.71 15.30 5.49
C VAL A 86 0.74 16.82 5.63
N PRO A 87 0.39 17.38 6.80
CA PRO A 87 0.69 18.78 7.09
C PRO A 87 2.20 19.03 7.07
#